data_AF-A0AAW1XVP5-F1
#
_entry.id   AF-A0AAW1XVP5-F1
#
_cell.length_a   1.000
_cell.length_b   1.000
_cell.length_c   1.000
_cell.angle_alpha   90.00
_cell.angle_beta   90.00
_cell.angle_gamma   90.00
#
_symmetry.space_group_name_H-M   'P 1'
#
loop_
_entity.id
_entity.type
_entity.pdbx_description
1 polymer ?
#
loop_
_entity_poly.entity_id
_entity_poly.type
_entity_poly.pdbx_seq_one_letter_code
_entity_poly.pdbx_strand_id
1 'polypeptide(L)'
;MASSSKARHSSVAPSLQLLLFICCVLLLPTTSTSESNKVSVDLYYETLCPDSYDFIVKHLIKLFDTGLISAVDLNLVPYGNAKLGPNNTITCQDFPTGETN
;
A
#
# COMPACT_ATOMS: atom_id res chain seq x y z
N MET A 1 -58.01 11.34 -29.33
CA MET A 1 -56.70 11.10 -30.00
C MET A 1 -55.76 10.49 -28.98
N ALA A 2 -55.48 9.19 -29.06
CA ALA A 2 -54.41 8.55 -28.28
C ALA A 2 -53.66 7.62 -29.24
N SER A 3 -52.49 8.06 -29.69
CA SER A 3 -51.62 7.25 -30.54
C SER A 3 -50.84 6.30 -29.63
N SER A 4 -51.22 5.02 -29.63
CA SER A 4 -50.50 3.99 -28.90
C SER A 4 -49.37 3.45 -29.79
N SER A 5 -48.15 3.97 -29.59
CA SER A 5 -46.96 3.48 -30.29
C SER A 5 -46.58 2.10 -29.77
N LYS A 6 -46.87 1.06 -30.56
CA LYS A 6 -46.38 -0.30 -30.34
C LYS A 6 -44.85 -0.29 -30.53
N ALA A 7 -44.11 -0.39 -29.43
CA ALA A 7 -42.66 -0.56 -29.48
C ALA A 7 -42.33 -1.84 -30.28
N ARG A 8 -41.64 -1.69 -31.42
CA ARG A 8 -41.10 -2.82 -32.19
C ARG A 8 -39.98 -3.45 -31.37
N HIS A 9 -40.26 -4.59 -30.75
CA HIS A 9 -39.21 -5.47 -30.25
C HIS A 9 -38.45 -6.04 -31.46
N SER A 10 -37.27 -5.50 -31.73
CA SER A 10 -36.33 -6.09 -32.70
C SER A 10 -35.86 -7.44 -32.14
N SER A 11 -36.15 -8.53 -32.86
CA SER A 11 -35.71 -9.88 -32.48
C SER A 11 -34.22 -10.01 -32.78
N VAL A 12 -33.40 -9.85 -31.74
CA VAL A 12 -31.94 -9.99 -31.85
C VAL A 12 -31.61 -11.47 -31.93
N ALA A 13 -30.76 -11.87 -32.90
CA ALA A 13 -30.40 -13.28 -33.06
C ALA A 13 -29.76 -13.84 -31.78
N PRO A 14 -30.15 -15.05 -31.32
CA PRO A 14 -29.66 -15.62 -30.06
C PRO A 14 -28.14 -15.83 -30.05
N SER A 15 -27.53 -16.02 -31.23
CA SER A 15 -26.08 -16.08 -31.40
C SER A 15 -25.38 -14.74 -31.14
N LEU A 16 -25.99 -13.62 -31.54
CA LEU A 16 -25.45 -12.28 -31.31
C LEU A 16 -25.60 -11.88 -29.83
N GLN A 17 -26.69 -12.29 -29.20
CA GLN A 17 -26.89 -12.12 -27.76
C GLN A 17 -25.85 -12.93 -26.95
N LEU A 18 -25.57 -14.17 -27.34
CA LEU A 18 -24.56 -15.01 -26.68
C LEU A 18 -23.15 -14.43 -26.85
N LEU A 19 -22.80 -13.96 -28.04
CA LEU A 19 -21.49 -13.33 -28.31
C LEU A 19 -21.31 -12.05 -27.48
N LEU A 20 -22.33 -11.20 -27.39
CA LEU A 20 -22.33 -10.01 -26.54
C LEU A 20 -22.19 -10.39 -25.06
N PHE A 21 -22.86 -11.44 -24.61
CA PHE A 21 -22.77 -11.90 -23.22
C PHE A 21 -21.36 -12.39 -22.87
N ILE A 22 -20.74 -13.19 -23.75
CA ILE A 22 -19.36 -13.67 -23.59
C ILE A 22 -18.38 -12.50 -23.62
N CYS A 23 -18.55 -11.57 -24.55
CA CYS A 23 -17.68 -10.40 -24.67
C CYS A 23 -17.78 -9.51 -23.43
N CYS A 24 -18.99 -9.28 -22.91
CA CYS A 24 -19.21 -8.58 -21.65
C CYS A 24 -18.48 -9.26 -20.48
N VAL A 25 -18.62 -10.58 -20.32
CA VAL A 25 -17.94 -11.32 -19.23
C VAL A 25 -16.41 -11.25 -19.33
N LEU A 26 -15.85 -11.25 -20.55
CA LEU A 26 -14.41 -11.12 -20.78
C LEU A 26 -13.87 -9.69 -20.57
N LEU A 27 -14.73 -8.68 -20.73
CA LEU A 27 -14.39 -7.27 -20.53
C LEU A 27 -14.61 -6.80 -19.08
N LEU A 28 -15.14 -7.65 -18.20
CA LEU A 28 -15.30 -7.33 -16.78
C LEU A 28 -13.90 -7.23 -16.12
N PRO A 29 -13.51 -6.07 -15.58
CA PRO A 29 -12.30 -5.97 -14.79
C PRO A 29 -12.47 -6.80 -13.51
N THR A 30 -11.70 -7.87 -13.35
CA THR A 30 -11.63 -8.60 -12.07
C THR A 30 -10.76 -7.80 -11.10
N THR A 31 -11.25 -6.66 -10.63
CA THR A 31 -10.60 -5.94 -9.53
C THR A 31 -10.97 -6.63 -8.23
N SER A 32 -10.28 -7.73 -7.90
CA SER A 32 -10.25 -8.22 -6.52
C SER A 32 -9.37 -7.26 -5.73
N THR A 33 -9.93 -6.13 -5.30
CA THR A 33 -9.32 -5.33 -4.24
C THR A 33 -9.50 -6.11 -2.95
N SER A 34 -8.66 -7.13 -2.75
CA SER A 34 -8.39 -7.60 -1.40
C SER A 34 -7.70 -6.43 -0.72
N GLU A 35 -8.46 -5.62 0.01
CA GLU A 35 -7.88 -4.81 1.06
C GLU A 35 -7.26 -5.81 2.04
N SER A 36 -6.01 -6.17 1.77
CA SER A 36 -5.21 -6.94 2.72
C SER A 36 -5.12 -6.04 3.92
N ASN A 37 -5.77 -6.43 5.02
CA ASN A 37 -5.65 -5.77 6.31
C ASN A 37 -4.21 -5.98 6.78
N LYS A 38 -3.29 -5.17 6.24
CA LYS A 38 -1.88 -5.20 6.62
C LYS A 38 -1.77 -4.64 8.03
N VAL A 39 -0.86 -5.20 8.80
CA VAL A 39 -0.52 -4.64 10.10
C VAL A 39 0.36 -3.42 9.88
N SER A 40 -0.10 -2.24 10.30
CA SER A 40 0.71 -1.02 10.26
C SER A 40 1.84 -1.10 11.29
N VAL A 41 3.05 -0.81 10.85
CA VAL A 41 4.25 -0.73 11.69
C VAL A 41 4.98 0.56 11.35
N ASP A 42 4.97 1.50 12.29
CA ASP A 42 5.76 2.74 12.20
C ASP A 42 7.03 2.60 13.05
N LEU A 43 8.20 2.69 12.41
CA LEU A 43 9.48 2.72 13.09
C LEU A 43 10.03 4.15 13.12
N TYR A 44 10.02 4.76 14.29
CA TYR A 44 10.69 6.04 14.55
C TYR A 44 12.12 5.77 15.01
N TYR A 45 13.09 6.21 14.23
CA TYR A 45 14.50 5.89 14.47
C TYR A 45 15.40 7.11 14.30
N GLU A 46 16.62 7.00 14.82
CA GLU A 46 17.67 8.00 14.66
C GLU A 46 18.81 7.42 13.81
N THR A 47 19.21 8.11 12.75
CA THR A 47 20.10 7.56 11.73
C THR A 47 21.49 7.22 12.26
N LEU A 48 21.96 7.91 13.30
CA LEU A 48 23.28 7.73 13.92
C LEU A 48 23.22 6.98 15.27
N CYS A 49 22.05 6.53 15.70
CA CYS A 49 21.91 5.81 16.96
C CYS A 49 22.29 4.33 16.79
N PRO A 50 23.25 3.80 17.58
CA PRO A 50 23.67 2.40 17.50
C PRO A 50 22.52 1.41 17.70
N ASP A 51 21.60 1.68 18.61
CA ASP A 51 20.46 0.79 18.89
C ASP A 51 19.45 0.78 17.74
N SER A 52 19.21 1.94 17.11
CA SER A 52 18.38 2.04 15.91
C SER A 52 18.97 1.23 14.76
N TYR A 53 20.28 1.36 14.54
CA TYR A 53 21.01 0.56 13.55
C TYR A 53 20.90 -0.94 13.85
N ASP A 54 21.19 -1.34 15.09
CA ASP A 54 21.15 -2.73 15.51
C ASP A 54 19.75 -3.33 15.35
N PHE A 55 18.70 -2.59 15.71
CA PHE A 55 17.33 -3.03 15.50
C PHE A 55 17.02 -3.26 14.01
N ILE A 56 17.33 -2.29 13.15
CA ILE A 56 17.04 -2.38 11.71
C ILE A 56 17.77 -3.57 11.09
N VAL A 57 19.08 -3.69 11.36
CA VAL A 57 19.94 -4.69 10.70
C VAL A 57 19.75 -6.09 11.27
N LYS A 58 19.56 -6.26 12.59
CA LYS A 58 19.50 -7.59 13.21
C LYS A 58 18.07 -8.12 13.39
N HIS A 59 17.08 -7.24 13.41
CA HIS A 59 15.69 -7.61 13.73
C HIS A 59 14.72 -7.26 12.61
N LEU A 60 14.67 -6.00 12.17
CA LEU A 60 13.68 -5.56 11.17
C LEU A 60 13.88 -6.27 9.83
N ILE A 61 15.13 -6.53 9.42
CA ILE A 61 15.43 -7.21 8.16
C ILE A 61 14.74 -8.57 8.03
N LYS A 62 14.51 -9.27 9.16
CA LYS A 62 13.85 -10.58 9.20
C LYS A 62 12.42 -10.52 8.69
N LEU A 63 11.75 -9.35 8.72
CA LEU A 63 10.44 -9.18 8.08
C LEU A 63 10.49 -9.45 6.59
N PHE A 64 11.59 -9.08 5.93
CA PHE A 64 11.81 -9.29 4.51
C PHE A 64 12.21 -10.75 4.24
N ASP A 65 13.15 -11.29 5.02
CA ASP A 65 13.65 -12.66 4.84
C ASP A 65 12.57 -13.73 5.02
N THR A 66 11.63 -13.51 5.94
CA THR A 66 10.53 -14.45 6.23
C THR A 66 9.32 -14.28 5.31
N GLY A 67 9.31 -13.26 4.44
CA GLY A 67 8.16 -12.90 3.61
C GLY A 67 7.01 -12.23 4.36
N LEU A 68 7.16 -11.97 5.67
CA LEU A 68 6.14 -11.33 6.51
C LEU A 68 5.84 -9.89 6.07
N ILE A 69 6.75 -9.25 5.33
CA ILE A 69 6.54 -7.94 4.70
C ILE A 69 5.28 -7.88 3.82
N SER A 70 4.83 -9.01 3.27
CA SER A 70 3.58 -9.09 2.50
C SER A 70 2.32 -8.77 3.33
N ALA A 71 2.39 -8.98 4.65
CA ALA A 71 1.30 -8.73 5.59
C ALA A 71 1.48 -7.45 6.43
N VAL A 72 2.57 -6.70 6.21
CA VAL A 72 2.93 -5.51 6.98
C VAL A 72 2.92 -4.28 6.08
N ASP A 73 2.35 -3.19 6.58
CA ASP A 73 2.55 -1.85 6.03
C ASP A 73 3.61 -1.14 6.87
N LEU A 74 4.86 -1.16 6.37
CA LEU A 74 6.03 -0.70 7.12
C LEU A 74 6.39 0.72 6.72
N ASN A 75 6.41 1.63 7.69
CA ASN A 75 6.79 3.02 7.52
C ASN A 75 8.02 3.35 8.38
N LEU A 76 9.05 3.91 7.75
CA LEU A 76 10.29 4.29 8.40
C LEU A 76 10.36 5.80 8.57
N VAL A 77 10.39 6.27 9.81
CA VAL A 77 10.35 7.69 10.15
C VAL A 77 11.68 8.12 10.81
N PRO A 78 12.60 8.77 10.06
CA PRO A 78 13.88 9.24 10.58
C PRO A 78 13.69 10.53 11.39
N TYR A 79 13.36 10.39 12.67
CA TYR A 79 13.16 11.51 13.60
C TYR A 79 13.66 11.16 14.99
N GLY A 80 13.14 10.08 15.58
CA GLY A 80 13.53 9.57 16.89
C GLY A 80 13.52 10.65 17.98
N ASN A 81 14.65 10.87 18.64
CA ASN A 81 14.78 11.85 19.72
C ASN A 81 15.15 13.27 19.26
N ALA A 82 15.07 13.56 17.95
CA ALA A 82 15.24 14.90 17.45
C ALA A 82 14.20 15.86 18.06
N LYS A 83 14.60 17.12 18.25
CA LYS A 83 13.76 18.15 18.86
C LYS A 83 13.48 19.26 17.88
N LEU A 84 12.24 19.73 17.87
CA LEU A 84 11.84 20.93 17.15
C LEU A 84 12.14 22.17 18.00
N GLY A 85 13.05 22.99 17.50
CA GLY A 85 13.40 24.29 18.05
C GLY A 85 12.64 25.45 17.40
N PRO A 86 12.96 26.70 17.79
CA PRO A 86 12.39 27.90 17.17
C PRO A 86 12.74 27.96 15.68
N ASN A 87 11.92 28.66 14.89
CA ASN A 87 12.09 28.78 13.43
C ASN A 87 12.17 27.43 12.69
N ASN A 88 11.46 26.42 13.21
CA ASN A 88 11.40 25.08 12.63
C ASN A 88 12.77 24.38 12.52
N THR A 89 13.75 24.78 13.34
CA THR A 89 15.04 24.10 13.38
C THR A 89 14.88 22.72 14.01
N ILE A 90 15.47 21.69 13.39
CA ILE A 90 15.50 20.34 13.98
C ILE A 90 16.89 20.11 14.54
N THR A 91 16.97 19.76 15.83
CA THR A 91 18.22 19.40 16.49
C THR A 91 18.20 17.93 16.85
N CYS A 92 19.17 17.18 16.34
CA CYS A 92 19.35 15.77 16.65
C CYS A 92 20.18 15.57 17.93
N GLN A 93 20.08 14.40 18.55
CA GLN A 93 21.02 14.01 19.59
C GLN A 93 22.40 13.76 18.96
N ASP A 94 23.44 14.18 19.67
CA ASP A 94 24.81 13.88 19.29
C ASP A 94 25.15 12.49 19.80
N PHE A 95 25.54 11.61 18.89
CA PHE A 95 26.01 10.27 19.23
C PHE A 95 27.51 10.24 18.94
N PRO A 96 28.35 9.81 19.90
CA PRO A 96 29.75 9.60 19.60
C PRO A 96 29.85 8.62 18.43
N THR A 97 30.37 9.09 17.30
CA THR A 97 30.72 8.20 16.20
C THR A 97 31.85 7.32 16.73
N GLY A 98 31.51 6.08 17.08
CA GLY A 98 32.53 5.11 17.41
C GLY A 98 33.41 4.93 16.17
N GLU A 99 34.64 5.42 16.20
CA GLU A 99 35.73 4.78 15.47
C GLU A 99 35.83 3.36 15.99
N THR A 100 35.09 2.43 15.39
CA THR A 100 35.36 1.01 15.57
C THR A 100 36.65 0.72 14.82
N ASN A 101 37.74 0.52 15.58
CA ASN A 101 38.97 -0.15 15.15
C ASN A 101 38.66 -1.46 14.41
#